data_AF-A0A8S9UTV6-F1
#
_entry.id   AF-A0A8S9UTV6-F1
#
_cell.length_a   1.000
_cell.length_b   1.000
_cell.length_c   1.000
_cell.angle_alpha   90.00
_cell.angle_beta   90.00
_cell.angle_gamma   90.00
#
_symmetry.space_group_name_H-M   'P 1'
#
loop_
_entity.id
_entity.type
_entity.pdbx_description
1 polymer ?
#
loop_
_entity_poly.entity_id
_entity_poly.type
_entity_poly.pdbx_seq_one_letter_code
_entity_poly.pdbx_strand_id
1 'polypeptide(L)'
;MSFRTPVFIAVDVVIREQDALAGCPHVAEMVSEYLDVSHKWTIERAACTGYMTLLERLGKRESPITTRELDWALRTAADRGDLSVVKWLTAYQPDMECSTQVMDSAALRGHLHTIKWLHHYRDEGCTTAAMDSAAAYGRLDVVQWLHENREEGCTTAAMDSAAAGGHLKTAQWLAANRTEGCTSVASHFALLNGHMHILRWLNEQHVEVQDVDQGMQPLTRCSRRERRLSATLLEAPRHRPRRMSMGLSCRN
;
A
#
# COMPACT_ATOMS: atom_id res chain seq x y z
N MET A 1 -15.54 12.99 20.12
CA MET A 1 -16.72 12.22 20.56
C MET A 1 -16.31 10.77 20.64
N SER A 2 -16.37 10.19 21.84
CA SER A 2 -16.00 8.79 22.08
C SER A 2 -17.12 7.90 21.55
N PHE A 3 -16.86 7.21 20.43
CA PHE A 3 -17.78 6.23 19.89
C PHE A 3 -17.63 4.94 20.68
N ARG A 4 -18.51 4.78 21.68
CA ARG A 4 -18.75 3.47 22.30
C ARG A 4 -19.08 2.50 21.19
N THR A 5 -18.29 1.43 21.09
CA THR A 5 -18.60 0.26 20.27
C THR A 5 -20.05 -0.17 20.54
N PRO A 6 -20.95 -0.20 19.54
CA PRO A 6 -22.28 -0.74 19.76
C PRO A 6 -22.14 -2.22 20.12
N VAL A 7 -22.69 -2.59 21.27
CA VAL A 7 -22.55 -3.91 21.95
C VAL A 7 -23.27 -5.05 21.22
N PHE A 8 -23.73 -4.83 19.99
CA PHE A 8 -24.45 -5.84 19.20
C PHE A 8 -24.03 -5.81 17.72
N ILE A 9 -22.74 -5.96 17.44
CA ILE A 9 -22.21 -6.10 16.07
C ILE A 9 -22.26 -7.56 15.55
N ALA A 10 -22.53 -8.53 16.43
CA ALA A 10 -22.86 -9.89 16.03
C ALA A 10 -23.83 -10.46 17.07
N VAL A 11 -25.01 -10.90 16.67
CA VAL A 11 -25.49 -12.14 17.28
C VAL A 11 -24.54 -13.16 16.70
N ASP A 12 -23.55 -13.54 17.49
CA ASP A 12 -22.80 -14.75 17.31
C ASP A 12 -23.85 -15.87 17.45
N VAL A 13 -24.65 -16.08 16.39
CA VAL A 13 -25.18 -17.41 16.11
C VAL A 13 -23.95 -18.19 15.69
N VAL A 14 -23.11 -18.45 16.70
CA VAL A 14 -22.30 -19.65 16.79
C VAL A 14 -23.34 -20.74 16.65
N ILE A 15 -23.63 -21.11 15.41
CA ILE A 15 -23.91 -22.50 15.14
C ILE A 15 -22.60 -23.16 15.58
N ARG A 16 -22.51 -23.49 16.87
CA ARG A 16 -21.73 -24.65 17.27
C ARG A 16 -22.27 -25.70 16.33
N GLU A 17 -21.45 -26.20 15.42
CA GLU A 17 -21.80 -27.28 14.50
C GLU A 17 -22.62 -28.28 15.31
N GLN A 18 -23.93 -28.18 15.17
CA GLN A 18 -24.88 -29.03 15.86
C GLN A 18 -25.33 -29.93 14.74
N ASP A 19 -24.77 -31.14 14.71
CA ASP A 19 -25.10 -32.17 13.72
C ASP A 19 -26.62 -32.40 13.63
N ALA A 20 -27.36 -32.09 14.70
CA ALA A 20 -28.82 -32.10 14.75
C ALA A 20 -29.50 -31.06 13.84
N LEU A 21 -28.90 -29.88 13.63
CA LEU A 21 -29.42 -28.82 12.74
C LEU A 21 -28.98 -29.02 11.28
N ALA A 22 -27.93 -29.80 11.03
CA ALA A 22 -27.54 -30.19 9.67
C ALA A 22 -28.65 -30.95 8.93
N GLY A 23 -29.55 -31.62 9.67
CA GLY A 23 -30.71 -32.34 9.12
C GLY A 23 -31.89 -31.46 8.69
N CYS A 24 -31.90 -30.15 9.01
CA CYS A 24 -33.04 -29.26 8.79
C CYS A 24 -32.65 -27.94 8.10
N PRO A 25 -32.17 -27.98 6.84
CA PRO A 25 -31.69 -26.79 6.12
C PRO A 25 -32.75 -25.68 6.03
N HIS A 26 -34.04 -26.03 5.99
CA HIS A 26 -35.14 -25.06 5.95
C HIS A 26 -35.21 -24.15 7.18
N VAL A 27 -34.73 -24.58 8.36
CA VAL A 27 -34.81 -23.77 9.59
C VAL A 27 -33.72 -22.72 9.55
N ALA A 28 -32.51 -23.13 9.15
CA ALA A 28 -31.42 -22.21 8.92
C ALA A 28 -31.77 -21.17 7.85
N GLU A 29 -32.46 -21.58 6.77
CA GLU A 29 -32.93 -20.68 5.73
C GLU A 29 -33.98 -19.68 6.25
N MET A 30 -35.02 -20.14 6.95
CA MET A 30 -36.03 -19.25 7.56
C MET A 30 -35.43 -18.28 8.59
N VAL A 31 -34.52 -18.74 9.44
CA VAL A 31 -33.84 -17.88 10.42
C VAL A 31 -32.95 -16.86 9.72
N SER A 32 -32.23 -17.28 8.67
CA SER A 32 -31.41 -16.37 7.86
C SER A 32 -32.25 -15.33 7.12
N GLU A 33 -33.45 -15.68 6.65
CA GLU A 33 -34.40 -14.74 6.04
C GLU A 33 -34.96 -13.77 7.07
N TYR A 34 -35.35 -14.27 8.25
CA TYR A 34 -35.88 -13.42 9.33
C TYR A 34 -34.85 -12.41 9.86
N LEU A 35 -33.58 -12.81 9.96
CA LEU A 35 -32.48 -11.95 10.38
C LEU A 35 -31.88 -11.16 9.22
N ASP A 36 -32.48 -11.19 8.02
CA ASP A 36 -31.92 -10.54 6.84
C ASP A 36 -32.01 -9.01 6.91
N VAL A 37 -30.94 -8.40 7.42
CA VAL A 37 -30.73 -6.95 7.39
C VAL A 37 -30.06 -6.48 6.09
N SER A 38 -29.89 -7.34 5.07
CA SER A 38 -29.25 -6.99 3.80
C SER A 38 -29.93 -5.82 3.08
N HIS A 39 -31.23 -5.61 3.31
CA HIS A 39 -31.96 -4.44 2.78
C HIS A 39 -31.40 -3.08 3.25
N LYS A 40 -30.60 -3.05 4.33
CA LYS A 40 -29.91 -1.85 4.81
C LYS A 40 -28.51 -1.68 4.21
N TRP A 41 -28.03 -2.67 3.46
CA TRP A 41 -26.70 -2.71 2.89
C TRP A 41 -26.76 -2.47 1.39
N THR A 42 -25.85 -1.61 0.91
CA THR A 42 -25.55 -1.47 -0.51
C THR A 42 -24.44 -2.43 -0.90
N ILE A 43 -24.39 -2.84 -2.18
CA ILE A 43 -23.28 -3.64 -2.73
C ILE A 43 -21.95 -2.94 -2.47
N GLU A 44 -21.91 -1.61 -2.63
CA GLU A 44 -20.75 -0.78 -2.33
C GLU A 44 -20.27 -0.99 -0.89
N ARG A 45 -21.13 -0.86 0.13
CA ARG A 45 -20.74 -1.04 1.53
C ARG A 45 -20.26 -2.46 1.82
N ALA A 46 -20.92 -3.47 1.26
CA ALA A 46 -20.55 -4.87 1.46
C ALA A 46 -19.19 -5.20 0.80
N ALA A 47 -18.92 -4.65 -0.39
CA ALA A 47 -17.63 -4.76 -1.07
C ALA A 47 -16.54 -4.00 -0.30
N CYS A 48 -16.87 -2.78 0.14
CA CYS A 48 -16.04 -1.98 1.01
C CYS A 48 -15.85 -2.58 2.40
N THR A 49 -16.41 -3.74 2.76
CA THR A 49 -16.05 -4.47 3.99
C THR A 49 -15.50 -5.87 3.72
N GLY A 50 -15.51 -6.36 2.48
CA GLY A 50 -15.03 -7.70 2.13
C GLY A 50 -16.02 -8.83 2.43
N TYR A 51 -17.30 -8.54 2.67
CA TYR A 51 -18.29 -9.55 3.05
C TYR A 51 -18.85 -10.29 1.83
N MET A 52 -18.14 -11.32 1.37
CA MET A 52 -18.50 -12.10 0.19
C MET A 52 -19.90 -12.72 0.25
N THR A 53 -20.26 -13.32 1.39
CA THR A 53 -21.58 -13.96 1.56
C THR A 53 -22.73 -12.94 1.49
N LEU A 54 -22.49 -11.70 1.93
CA LEU A 54 -23.45 -10.61 1.80
C LEU A 54 -23.53 -10.11 0.35
N LEU A 55 -22.39 -10.01 -0.35
CA LEU A 55 -22.35 -9.65 -1.78
C LEU A 55 -23.13 -10.65 -2.63
N GLU A 56 -22.89 -11.95 -2.46
CA GLU A 56 -23.64 -13.00 -3.18
C GLU A 56 -25.15 -12.90 -2.94
N ARG A 57 -25.57 -12.60 -1.70
CA ARG A 57 -26.99 -12.38 -1.36
C ARG A 57 -27.55 -11.12 -2.01
N LEU A 58 -26.81 -10.02 -1.98
CA LEU A 58 -27.22 -8.75 -2.61
C LEU A 58 -27.29 -8.86 -4.14
N GLY A 59 -26.38 -9.61 -4.75
CA GLY A 59 -26.38 -9.87 -6.20
C GLY A 59 -27.61 -10.66 -6.66
N LYS A 60 -28.07 -11.65 -5.87
CA LYS A 60 -29.32 -12.39 -6.16
C LYS A 60 -30.57 -11.50 -6.16
N ARG A 61 -30.51 -10.34 -5.49
CA ARG A 61 -31.62 -9.39 -5.40
C ARG A 61 -31.58 -8.31 -6.49
N GLU A 62 -30.58 -8.37 -7.39
CA GLU A 62 -30.36 -7.38 -8.46
C GLU A 62 -30.41 -5.94 -7.95
N SER A 63 -29.73 -5.68 -6.82
CA SER A 63 -29.66 -4.33 -6.29
C SER A 63 -28.92 -3.44 -7.29
N PRO A 64 -29.49 -2.28 -7.71
CA PRO A 64 -28.85 -1.41 -8.67
C PRO A 64 -27.59 -0.81 -8.04
N ILE A 65 -26.47 -0.87 -8.77
CA ILE A 65 -25.23 -0.18 -8.42
C ILE A 65 -24.97 0.91 -9.45
N THR A 66 -24.66 2.11 -8.97
CA THR A 66 -24.25 3.20 -9.87
C THR A 66 -22.81 2.99 -10.32
N THR A 67 -22.45 3.56 -11.47
CA THR A 67 -21.08 3.49 -12.02
C THR A 67 -20.03 3.99 -11.02
N ARG A 68 -20.35 5.08 -10.30
CA ARG A 68 -19.48 5.68 -9.29
C ARG A 68 -19.30 4.78 -8.06
N GLU A 69 -20.37 4.13 -7.61
CA GLU A 69 -20.31 3.21 -6.47
C GLU A 69 -19.50 1.96 -6.82
N LEU A 70 -19.64 1.45 -8.06
CA LEU A 70 -18.87 0.31 -8.54
C LEU A 70 -17.37 0.65 -8.65
N ASP A 71 -17.01 1.79 -9.25
CA ASP A 71 -15.62 2.26 -9.32
C ASP A 71 -15.00 2.38 -7.92
N TRP A 72 -15.71 3.03 -7.00
CA TRP A 72 -15.26 3.17 -5.61
C TRP A 72 -15.09 1.82 -4.91
N ALA A 73 -16.05 0.91 -5.08
CA ALA A 73 -16.00 -0.43 -4.50
C ALA A 73 -14.83 -1.25 -5.05
N LEU A 74 -14.59 -1.20 -6.37
CA LEU A 74 -13.46 -1.86 -7.02
C LEU A 74 -12.12 -1.31 -6.54
N ARG A 75 -11.97 0.02 -6.48
CA ARG A 75 -10.76 0.66 -5.98
C ARG A 75 -10.49 0.30 -4.52
N THR A 76 -11.52 0.32 -3.69
CA THR A 76 -11.40 -0.05 -2.27
C THR A 76 -11.05 -1.54 -2.10
N ALA A 77 -11.65 -2.42 -2.89
CA ALA A 77 -11.31 -3.85 -2.88
C ALA A 77 -9.86 -4.08 -3.35
N ALA A 78 -9.41 -3.35 -4.38
CA ALA A 78 -8.05 -3.39 -4.88
C ALA A 78 -7.02 -2.85 -3.85
N ASP A 79 -7.34 -1.76 -3.13
CA ASP A 79 -6.54 -1.21 -2.02
C ASP A 79 -6.39 -2.21 -0.85
N ARG A 80 -7.36 -3.11 -0.65
CA ARG A 80 -7.25 -4.19 0.36
C ARG A 80 -6.60 -5.46 -0.14
N GLY A 81 -6.51 -5.62 -1.46
CA GLY A 81 -6.06 -6.86 -2.09
C GLY A 81 -7.12 -7.97 -2.06
N ASP A 82 -8.39 -7.62 -1.86
CA ASP A 82 -9.51 -8.56 -1.79
C ASP A 82 -9.89 -9.01 -3.21
N LEU A 83 -9.05 -9.86 -3.81
CA LEU A 83 -9.22 -10.36 -5.18
C LEU A 83 -10.58 -11.02 -5.40
N SER A 84 -11.13 -11.69 -4.38
CA SER A 84 -12.45 -12.31 -4.47
C SER A 84 -13.55 -11.27 -4.71
N VAL A 85 -13.49 -10.11 -4.03
CA VAL A 85 -14.44 -9.02 -4.21
C VAL A 85 -14.24 -8.37 -5.57
N VAL A 86 -13.00 -8.15 -5.99
CA VAL A 86 -12.68 -7.61 -7.33
C VAL A 86 -13.31 -8.49 -8.40
N LYS A 87 -13.05 -9.80 -8.37
CA LYS A 87 -13.64 -10.78 -9.31
C LYS A 87 -15.16 -10.75 -9.30
N TRP A 88 -15.76 -10.69 -8.11
CA TRP A 88 -17.21 -10.67 -7.96
C TRP A 88 -17.82 -9.41 -8.58
N LEU A 89 -17.27 -8.23 -8.28
CA LEU A 89 -17.74 -6.95 -8.81
C LEU A 89 -17.61 -6.88 -10.33
N THR A 90 -16.50 -7.36 -10.90
CA THR A 90 -16.32 -7.41 -12.35
C THR A 90 -17.24 -8.42 -13.03
N ALA A 91 -17.57 -9.53 -12.36
CA ALA A 91 -18.51 -10.52 -12.90
C ALA A 91 -19.96 -10.05 -12.80
N TYR A 92 -20.28 -9.23 -11.79
CA TYR A 92 -21.61 -8.65 -11.60
C TYR A 92 -21.94 -7.62 -12.69
N GLN A 93 -20.95 -6.86 -13.17
CA GLN A 93 -21.15 -5.88 -14.25
C GLN A 93 -19.95 -5.88 -15.24
N PRO A 94 -19.94 -6.80 -16.22
CA PRO A 94 -18.79 -6.99 -17.12
C PRO A 94 -18.61 -5.86 -18.14
N ASP A 95 -19.70 -5.17 -18.51
CA ASP A 95 -19.68 -4.13 -19.54
C ASP A 95 -19.18 -2.77 -19.03
N MET A 96 -18.81 -2.67 -17.75
CA MET A 96 -18.41 -1.41 -17.13
C MET A 96 -16.92 -1.12 -17.32
N GLU A 97 -16.60 0.08 -17.79
CA GLU A 97 -15.23 0.60 -17.81
C GLU A 97 -14.73 0.83 -16.37
N CYS A 98 -13.56 0.27 -16.06
CA CYS A 98 -12.91 0.45 -14.76
C CYS A 98 -11.93 1.63 -14.82
N SER A 99 -11.82 2.42 -13.76
CA SER A 99 -10.77 3.43 -13.71
C SER A 99 -9.38 2.78 -13.62
N THR A 100 -8.40 3.37 -14.29
CA THR A 100 -6.96 3.05 -14.11
C THR A 100 -6.51 3.15 -12.65
N GLN A 101 -7.22 3.93 -11.84
CA GLN A 101 -6.98 4.08 -10.40
C GLN A 101 -7.15 2.77 -9.61
N VAL A 102 -7.86 1.77 -10.16
CA VAL A 102 -8.00 0.46 -9.51
C VAL A 102 -6.64 -0.25 -9.44
N MET A 103 -5.90 -0.29 -10.55
CA MET A 103 -4.57 -0.90 -10.58
C MET A 103 -3.55 -0.05 -9.81
N ASP A 104 -3.64 1.28 -9.89
CA ASP A 104 -2.79 2.19 -9.11
C ASP A 104 -2.96 1.96 -7.59
N SER A 105 -4.20 1.75 -7.13
CA SER A 105 -4.51 1.49 -5.71
C SER A 105 -3.97 0.13 -5.26
N ALA A 106 -4.07 -0.91 -6.10
CA ALA A 106 -3.46 -2.21 -5.81
C ALA A 106 -1.92 -2.12 -5.75
N ALA A 107 -1.32 -1.32 -6.64
CA ALA A 107 0.13 -1.12 -6.71
C ALA A 107 0.69 -0.41 -5.48
N LEU A 108 0.03 0.67 -5.04
CA LEU A 108 0.32 1.41 -3.79
C LEU A 108 0.48 0.46 -2.60
N ARG A 109 -0.39 -0.54 -2.50
CA ARG A 109 -0.47 -1.45 -1.34
C ARG A 109 0.37 -2.71 -1.49
N GLY A 110 0.90 -2.98 -2.68
CA GLY A 110 1.72 -4.15 -2.94
C GLY A 110 0.92 -5.41 -3.28
N HIS A 111 -0.34 -5.27 -3.72
CA HIS A 111 -1.21 -6.41 -4.01
C HIS A 111 -0.94 -7.01 -5.40
N LEU A 112 0.24 -7.60 -5.58
CA LEU A 112 0.71 -8.13 -6.86
C LEU A 112 -0.25 -9.15 -7.50
N HIS A 113 -0.92 -9.98 -6.70
CA HIS A 113 -1.91 -10.93 -7.21
C HIS A 113 -3.11 -10.23 -7.87
N THR A 114 -3.58 -9.13 -7.27
CA THR A 114 -4.66 -8.32 -7.82
C THR A 114 -4.22 -7.60 -9.10
N ILE A 115 -3.00 -7.05 -9.12
CA ILE A 115 -2.42 -6.39 -10.29
C ILE A 115 -2.31 -7.36 -11.47
N LYS A 116 -1.75 -8.56 -11.25
CA LYS A 116 -1.64 -9.61 -12.27
C LYS A 116 -3.01 -10.00 -12.83
N TRP A 117 -4.01 -10.11 -11.96
CA TRP A 117 -5.36 -10.43 -12.39
C TRP A 117 -5.98 -9.29 -13.20
N LEU A 118 -5.89 -8.05 -12.73
CA LEU A 118 -6.38 -6.87 -13.46
C LEU A 118 -5.71 -6.77 -14.83
N HIS A 119 -4.39 -6.95 -14.92
CA HIS A 119 -3.67 -6.89 -16.19
C HIS A 119 -4.08 -7.96 -17.21
N HIS A 120 -4.43 -9.16 -16.75
CA HIS A 120 -4.78 -10.25 -17.67
C HIS A 120 -6.22 -10.20 -18.16
N TYR A 121 -7.13 -9.65 -17.36
CA TYR A 121 -8.58 -9.67 -17.62
C TYR A 121 -9.15 -8.29 -17.95
N ARG A 122 -8.36 -7.22 -17.87
CA ARG A 122 -8.79 -5.83 -18.08
C ARG A 122 -7.76 -5.07 -18.91
N ASP A 123 -8.25 -4.21 -19.79
CA ASP A 123 -7.43 -3.49 -20.76
C ASP A 123 -7.12 -2.04 -20.35
N GLU A 124 -7.80 -1.50 -19.32
CA GLU A 124 -7.63 -0.09 -18.94
C GLU A 124 -6.22 0.24 -18.43
N GLY A 125 -5.56 -0.73 -17.80
CA GLY A 125 -4.18 -0.56 -17.35
C GLY A 125 -4.01 0.28 -16.10
N CYS A 126 -2.88 0.99 -16.01
CA CYS A 126 -2.51 1.84 -14.89
C CYS A 126 -1.98 3.19 -15.38
N THR A 127 -1.61 4.06 -14.45
CA THR A 127 -0.86 5.28 -14.76
C THR A 127 0.56 5.20 -14.19
N THR A 128 1.39 6.20 -14.47
CA THR A 128 2.72 6.32 -13.82
C THR A 128 2.61 6.32 -12.29
N ALA A 129 1.44 6.70 -11.75
CA ALA A 129 1.18 6.67 -10.31
C ALA A 129 1.28 5.26 -9.72
N ALA A 130 1.03 4.18 -10.48
CA ALA A 130 1.19 2.82 -9.97
C ALA A 130 2.65 2.54 -9.55
N MET A 131 3.61 2.82 -10.43
CA MET A 131 5.02 2.57 -10.15
C MET A 131 5.58 3.59 -9.15
N ASP A 132 5.19 4.86 -9.26
CA ASP A 132 5.59 5.91 -8.30
C ASP A 132 5.11 5.58 -6.88
N SER A 133 3.86 5.17 -6.74
CA SER A 133 3.26 4.77 -5.46
C SER A 133 3.87 3.48 -4.93
N ALA A 134 4.04 2.46 -5.77
CA ALA A 134 4.71 1.23 -5.36
C ALA A 134 6.13 1.50 -4.84
N ALA A 135 6.86 2.42 -5.48
CA ALA A 135 8.18 2.85 -5.04
C ALA A 135 8.16 3.60 -3.70
N ALA A 136 7.19 4.50 -3.52
CA ALA A 136 6.99 5.26 -2.28
C ALA A 136 6.77 4.38 -1.04
N TYR A 137 6.17 3.20 -1.21
CA TYR A 137 5.93 2.22 -0.14
C TYR A 137 6.91 1.04 -0.16
N GLY A 138 7.94 1.09 -1.00
CA GLY A 138 9.00 0.08 -1.06
C GLY A 138 8.53 -1.28 -1.60
N ARG A 139 7.48 -1.32 -2.41
CA ARG A 139 6.91 -2.52 -3.06
C ARG A 139 7.73 -2.91 -4.28
N LEU A 140 8.99 -3.33 -4.05
CA LEU A 140 9.94 -3.64 -5.12
C LEU A 140 9.43 -4.72 -6.09
N ASP A 141 8.72 -5.72 -5.58
CA ASP A 141 8.10 -6.79 -6.37
C ASP A 141 7.07 -6.26 -7.37
N VAL A 142 6.25 -5.29 -6.94
CA VAL A 142 5.29 -4.60 -7.83
C VAL A 142 6.01 -3.71 -8.83
N VAL A 143 7.03 -2.95 -8.40
CA VAL A 143 7.81 -2.08 -9.29
C VAL A 143 8.47 -2.89 -10.42
N GLN A 144 9.11 -4.02 -10.07
CA GLN A 144 9.71 -4.95 -11.04
C GLN A 144 8.67 -5.49 -12.01
N TRP A 145 7.55 -5.96 -11.48
CA TRP A 145 6.50 -6.54 -12.31
C TRP A 145 5.89 -5.50 -13.27
N LEU A 146 5.61 -4.28 -12.78
CA LEU A 146 5.11 -3.19 -13.61
C LEU A 146 6.12 -2.82 -14.70
N HIS A 147 7.40 -2.73 -14.38
CA HIS A 147 8.43 -2.42 -15.39
C HIS A 147 8.54 -3.48 -16.49
N GLU A 148 8.40 -4.76 -16.14
CA GLU A 148 8.53 -5.86 -17.10
C GLU A 148 7.27 -6.05 -17.98
N ASN A 149 6.09 -5.64 -17.51
CA ASN A 149 4.81 -6.00 -18.13
C ASN A 149 3.99 -4.78 -18.60
N ARG A 150 4.44 -3.55 -18.32
CA ARG A 150 3.72 -2.30 -18.62
C ARG A 150 4.67 -1.24 -19.19
N GLU A 151 4.13 -0.34 -20.01
CA GLU A 151 4.91 0.67 -20.74
C GLU A 151 4.78 2.08 -20.15
N GLU A 152 3.82 2.30 -19.24
CA GLU A 152 3.56 3.61 -18.62
C GLU A 152 4.76 4.15 -17.85
N GLY A 153 5.58 3.26 -17.27
CA GLY A 153 6.79 3.60 -16.57
C GLY A 153 6.56 4.31 -15.23
N CYS A 154 7.43 5.27 -14.92
CA CYS A 154 7.44 6.03 -13.67
C CYS A 154 7.91 7.46 -13.93
N THR A 155 7.80 8.31 -12.93
CA THR A 155 8.36 9.67 -12.94
C THR A 155 9.54 9.77 -11.95
N THR A 156 10.15 10.95 -11.85
CA THR A 156 11.14 11.26 -10.80
C THR A 156 10.58 11.06 -9.38
N ALA A 157 9.24 11.12 -9.22
CA ALA A 157 8.57 10.90 -7.95
C ALA A 157 8.78 9.50 -7.39
N ALA A 158 9.00 8.48 -8.24
CA ALA A 158 9.31 7.12 -7.78
C ALA A 158 10.59 7.08 -6.94
N MET A 159 11.67 7.68 -7.45
CA MET A 159 12.96 7.67 -6.77
C MET A 159 12.97 8.64 -5.58
N ASP A 160 12.36 9.81 -5.74
CA ASP A 160 12.22 10.80 -4.67
C ASP A 160 11.45 10.24 -3.48
N SER A 161 10.32 9.56 -3.75
CA SER A 161 9.47 8.99 -2.70
C SER A 161 10.06 7.71 -2.11
N ALA A 162 10.76 6.88 -2.90
CA ALA A 162 11.54 5.75 -2.36
C ALA A 162 12.65 6.23 -1.42
N ALA A 163 13.32 7.36 -1.76
CA ALA A 163 14.31 7.99 -0.90
C ALA A 163 13.69 8.56 0.38
N ALA A 164 12.56 9.27 0.26
CA ALA A 164 11.80 9.79 1.38
C ALA A 164 11.29 8.68 2.32
N GLY A 165 10.90 7.52 1.80
CA GLY A 165 10.43 6.36 2.58
C GLY A 165 11.54 5.45 3.11
N GLY A 166 12.81 5.72 2.81
CA GLY A 166 13.92 4.89 3.28
C GLY A 166 14.08 3.55 2.54
N HIS A 167 13.43 3.40 1.39
CA HIS A 167 13.39 2.19 0.57
C HIS A 167 14.61 2.05 -0.35
N LEU A 168 15.79 1.86 0.24
CA LEU A 168 17.08 1.81 -0.47
C LEU A 168 17.11 0.79 -1.62
N LYS A 169 16.58 -0.43 -1.41
CA LYS A 169 16.57 -1.47 -2.45
C LYS A 169 15.76 -1.04 -3.67
N THR A 170 14.63 -0.37 -3.44
CA THR A 170 13.77 0.12 -4.52
C THR A 170 14.43 1.27 -5.26
N ALA A 171 15.05 2.21 -4.54
CA ALA A 171 15.82 3.30 -5.14
C ALA A 171 17.01 2.80 -5.97
N GLN A 172 17.76 1.81 -5.46
CA GLN A 172 18.84 1.14 -6.18
C GLN A 172 18.37 0.47 -7.46
N TRP A 173 17.26 -0.26 -7.37
CA TRP A 173 16.69 -0.94 -8.52
C TRP A 173 16.20 0.05 -9.58
N LEU A 174 15.51 1.12 -9.17
CA LEU A 174 15.07 2.19 -10.07
C LEU A 174 16.27 2.85 -10.77
N ALA A 175 17.32 3.23 -10.04
CA ALA A 175 18.50 3.84 -10.62
C ALA A 175 19.27 2.93 -11.60
N ALA A 176 19.17 1.61 -11.43
CA ALA A 176 19.83 0.65 -12.31
C ALA A 176 19.03 0.31 -13.58
N ASN A 177 17.70 0.40 -13.54
CA ASN A 177 16.81 -0.08 -14.61
C ASN A 177 16.02 1.04 -15.31
N ARG A 178 16.08 2.27 -14.79
CA ARG A 178 15.27 3.41 -15.23
C ARG A 178 16.14 4.66 -15.39
N THR A 179 15.68 5.60 -16.21
CA THR A 179 16.47 6.77 -16.64
C THR A 179 15.92 8.10 -16.12
N GLU A 180 14.77 8.08 -15.44
CA GLU A 180 14.11 9.28 -14.91
C GLU A 180 14.95 9.97 -13.82
N GLY A 181 15.75 9.21 -13.06
CA GLY A 181 16.58 9.73 -11.99
C GLY A 181 15.77 10.21 -10.77
N CYS A 182 16.35 11.14 -10.02
CA CYS A 182 15.73 11.78 -8.85
C CYS A 182 15.85 13.30 -8.94
N THR A 183 15.16 14.03 -8.08
CA THR A 183 15.34 15.47 -7.90
C THR A 183 16.06 15.78 -6.58
N SER A 184 16.37 17.05 -6.33
CA SER A 184 16.90 17.51 -5.03
C SER A 184 15.99 17.15 -3.83
N VAL A 185 14.71 16.88 -4.11
CA VAL A 185 13.69 16.44 -3.15
C VAL A 185 14.04 15.10 -2.50
N ALA A 186 14.62 14.15 -3.25
CA ALA A 186 15.06 12.85 -2.72
C ALA A 186 16.01 13.02 -1.53
N SER A 187 17.05 13.84 -1.72
CA SER A 187 18.06 14.08 -0.68
C SER A 187 17.48 14.87 0.49
N HIS A 188 16.64 15.87 0.21
CA HIS A 188 16.02 16.69 1.24
C HIS A 188 15.15 15.85 2.19
N PHE A 189 14.24 15.03 1.67
CA PHE A 189 13.35 14.22 2.49
C PHE A 189 14.05 13.00 3.11
N ALA A 190 15.02 12.39 2.43
CA ALA A 190 15.84 11.35 3.05
C ALA A 190 16.58 11.88 4.29
N LEU A 191 17.03 13.15 4.28
CA LEU A 191 17.65 13.79 5.44
C LEU A 191 16.63 14.04 6.55
N LEU A 192 15.49 14.66 6.23
CA LEU A 192 14.44 14.99 7.21
C LEU A 192 13.91 13.74 7.92
N ASN A 193 13.76 12.63 7.19
CA ASN A 193 13.26 11.37 7.74
C ASN A 193 14.38 10.50 8.36
N GLY A 194 15.62 10.98 8.37
CA GLY A 194 16.75 10.29 9.00
C GLY A 194 17.27 9.06 8.23
N HIS A 195 16.98 8.95 6.94
CA HIS A 195 17.38 7.85 6.06
C HIS A 195 18.82 8.03 5.55
N MET A 196 19.77 8.03 6.47
CA MET A 196 21.19 8.30 6.22
C MET A 196 21.84 7.28 5.26
N HIS A 197 21.33 6.05 5.21
CA HIS A 197 21.79 5.00 4.30
C HIS A 197 21.51 5.34 2.83
N ILE A 198 20.38 6.01 2.55
CA ILE A 198 20.04 6.46 1.20
C ILE A 198 20.90 7.65 0.80
N LEU A 199 21.11 8.61 1.70
CA LEU A 199 21.98 9.75 1.42
C LEU A 199 23.42 9.33 1.12
N ARG A 200 23.93 8.37 1.88
CA ARG A 200 25.25 7.79 1.60
C ARG A 200 25.28 7.19 0.19
N TRP A 201 24.28 6.39 -0.14
CA TRP A 201 24.16 5.78 -1.46
C TRP A 201 24.03 6.81 -2.59
N LEU A 202 23.19 7.83 -2.45
CA LEU A 202 23.01 8.94 -3.40
C LEU A 202 24.27 9.80 -3.58
N ASN A 203 25.15 9.86 -2.57
CA ASN A 203 26.41 10.58 -2.67
C ASN A 203 27.55 9.72 -3.25
N GLU A 204 27.46 8.40 -3.10
CA GLU A 204 28.43 7.43 -3.66
C GLU A 204 28.16 7.14 -5.15
N GLN A 205 26.88 7.02 -5.52
CA GLN A 205 26.46 6.91 -6.91
C GLN A 205 26.18 8.32 -7.43
N HIS A 206 26.85 8.77 -8.48
CA HIS A 206 26.55 10.06 -9.13
C HIS A 206 25.18 10.00 -9.85
N VAL A 207 24.09 9.83 -9.10
CA VAL A 207 22.73 9.76 -9.64
C VAL A 207 22.37 11.11 -10.26
N GLU A 208 21.83 11.09 -11.48
CA GLU A 208 21.46 12.31 -12.19
C GLU A 208 20.29 13.00 -11.49
N VAL A 209 20.52 14.26 -11.11
CA VAL A 209 19.51 15.11 -10.47
C VAL A 209 18.81 15.92 -11.56
N GLN A 210 17.52 15.66 -11.79
CA GLN A 210 16.70 16.40 -12.75
C GLN A 210 15.96 17.55 -12.04
N ASP A 211 16.67 18.61 -11.67
CA ASP A 211 16.03 19.83 -11.15
C ASP A 211 15.47 20.68 -12.30
N VAL A 212 14.18 21.04 -12.23
CA VAL A 212 13.55 21.99 -13.16
C VAL A 212 13.94 23.40 -12.73
N ASP A 213 14.60 24.14 -13.61
CA ASP A 213 15.03 25.52 -13.40
C ASP A 213 13.80 26.46 -13.32
N GLN A 214 13.15 26.52 -12.16
CA GLN A 214 12.13 27.52 -11.83
C GLN A 214 12.58 28.35 -10.64
N GLY A 215 13.33 29.42 -10.90
CA GLY A 215 13.21 30.74 -10.24
C GLY A 215 13.33 30.83 -8.72
N MET A 216 13.63 29.75 -8.01
CA MET A 216 13.90 29.71 -6.58
C MET A 216 15.40 29.50 -6.44
N GLN A 217 16.09 30.49 -5.86
CA GLN A 217 17.54 30.44 -5.71
C GLN A 217 17.98 29.08 -5.15
N PRO A 218 18.98 28.41 -5.77
CA PRO A 218 19.35 27.06 -5.38
C PRO A 218 19.97 27.10 -3.99
N LEU A 219 19.25 26.57 -3.00
CA LEU A 219 19.81 26.25 -1.69
C LEU A 219 20.73 25.01 -1.72
N THR A 220 21.12 24.54 -2.91
CA THR A 220 21.93 23.33 -3.08
C THR A 220 23.00 23.50 -4.16
N ARG A 221 23.82 24.54 -4.05
CA ARG A 221 25.25 24.29 -4.27
C ARG A 221 25.68 23.43 -3.09
N CYS A 222 25.62 22.09 -3.23
CA CYS A 222 25.99 21.12 -2.19
C CYS A 222 27.30 21.59 -1.55
N SER A 223 27.13 22.26 -0.40
CA SER A 223 28.18 23.14 0.08
C SER A 223 29.24 22.20 0.65
N ARG A 224 30.52 22.51 0.42
CA ARG A 224 31.66 21.76 0.97
C ARG A 224 31.56 21.48 2.49
N ARG A 225 30.61 22.12 3.19
CA ARG A 225 30.24 21.93 4.59
C ARG A 225 29.54 20.60 4.87
N GLU A 226 28.71 20.07 3.99
CA GLU A 226 28.00 18.81 4.24
C GLU A 226 28.90 17.58 4.09
N ARG A 227 29.89 17.64 3.19
CA ARG A 227 30.99 16.64 3.14
C ARG A 227 31.79 16.58 4.44
N ARG A 228 31.86 17.68 5.19
CA ARG A 228 32.52 17.72 6.51
C ARG A 228 31.64 17.13 7.61
N LEU A 229 30.31 17.24 7.53
CA LEU A 229 29.41 16.65 8.52
C LEU A 229 29.41 15.11 8.43
N SER A 230 29.50 14.56 7.21
CA SER A 230 29.71 13.11 7.01
C SER A 230 31.06 12.63 7.57
N ALA A 231 32.12 13.43 7.45
CA ALA A 231 33.45 13.10 7.97
C ALA A 231 33.56 13.24 9.50
N THR A 232 32.89 14.23 10.10
CA THR A 232 32.93 14.45 11.57
C THR A 232 32.07 13.45 12.35
N LEU A 233 31.01 12.89 11.76
CA LEU A 233 30.23 11.81 12.39
C LEU A 233 30.94 10.44 12.35
N LEU A 234 31.99 10.27 11.55
CA LEU A 234 32.83 9.07 11.52
C LEU A 234 33.92 9.07 12.62
N GLU A 235 34.19 10.22 13.25
CA GLU A 235 35.23 10.41 14.29
C GLU A 235 34.66 10.65 15.69
N ALA A 236 33.39 10.29 15.96
CA ALA A 236 32.88 10.34 17.34
C ALA A 236 33.71 9.36 18.22
N PRO A 237 34.36 9.84 19.31
CA PRO A 237 35.23 9.00 20.12
C PRO A 237 34.41 7.88 20.76
N ARG A 238 34.82 6.63 20.52
CA ARG A 238 34.28 5.44 21.19
C ARG A 238 34.45 5.61 22.70
N HIS A 239 33.41 6.04 23.39
CA HIS A 239 33.37 6.02 24.85
C HIS A 239 33.53 4.57 25.31
N ARG A 240 34.69 4.25 25.90
CA ARG A 240 34.92 2.95 26.55
C ARG A 240 33.88 2.77 27.66
N PRO A 241 33.21 1.61 27.77
CA PRO A 241 32.33 1.35 28.89
C PRO A 241 33.15 1.31 30.19
N ARG A 242 32.74 2.12 31.18
CA ARG A 242 33.30 2.07 32.53
C ARG A 242 32.97 0.70 33.14
N ARG A 243 34.01 -0.08 33.44
CA ARG A 243 33.94 -1.30 34.25
C ARG A 243 33.32 -0.96 35.62
N MET A 244 32.11 -1.43 35.90
CA MET A 244 31.59 -1.51 37.26
C MET A 244 32.27 -2.71 37.94
N SER A 245 33.26 -2.45 38.77
CA SER A 245 33.79 -3.44 39.73
C SER A 245 32.83 -3.54 40.90
N MET A 246 32.02 -4.61 40.95
CA MET A 246 31.32 -5.01 42.17
C MET A 246 32.35 -5.52 43.18
N GLY A 247 32.66 -4.71 44.19
CA GLY A 247 33.38 -5.14 45.37
C GLY A 247 32.40 -5.70 46.39
N LEU A 248 32.22 -7.03 46.40
CA LEU A 248 31.66 -7.76 47.54
C LEU A 248 32.74 -7.86 48.61
N SER A 249 32.60 -7.12 49.71
CA SER A 249 33.37 -7.34 50.93
C SER A 249 32.42 -7.87 52.01
N CYS A 250 32.51 -9.16 52.28
CA CYS A 250 31.97 -9.80 53.48
C CYS A 250 32.94 -9.63 54.67
N ARG A 251 32.38 -9.69 55.89
CA ARG A 251 32.98 -9.79 57.24
C ARG A 251 33.26 -8.42 57.90
N ASN A 252 32.88 -8.16 59.15
CA ASN A 252 32.48 -9.01 60.29
C ASN A 252 31.09 -8.67 60.83
#